data_AF-A0A847MYK8-F1
#
_entry.id   AF-A0A847MYK8-F1
#
_cell.length_a   1.000
_cell.length_b   1.000
_cell.length_c   1.000
_cell.angle_alpha   90.00
_cell.angle_beta   90.00
_cell.angle_gamma   90.00
#
_symmetry.space_group_name_H-M   'P 1'
#
loop_
_entity.id
_entity.type
_entity.pdbx_description
1 polymer ?
#
loop_
_entity_poly.entity_id
_entity_poly.type
_entity_poly.pdbx_seq_one_letter_code
_entity_poly.pdbx_strand_id
1 'polypeptide(L)'
;SVSMSNTNATGWAPWVVDANGNVVPFKNFDAESRLDSFYFAENVPAGEYTLKGFYHVYIDYSKSNDGEVASYGPFENYPYHVKQEFALAQPVKLTLKNAEIATFGRYYVEGQWREGLAGTTDDRWAMNEATVKITGDAADKKALRVAKNWATPAWSDWNTRNPETAADK
;
A
#
# COMPACT_ATOMS: atom_id res chain seq x y z
N SER A 1 10.24 0.76 17.81
CA SER A 1 9.55 0.60 16.52
C SER A 1 9.52 1.96 15.87
N VAL A 2 10.06 2.11 14.65
CA VAL A 2 9.97 3.36 13.90
C VAL A 2 8.64 3.32 13.15
N SER A 3 7.82 4.35 13.28
CA SER A 3 6.62 4.49 12.44
C SER A 3 7.07 4.48 10.98
N MET A 4 6.57 3.52 10.20
CA MET A 4 6.93 3.42 8.79
C MET A 4 6.22 4.54 8.05
N SER A 5 6.97 5.51 7.53
CA SER A 5 6.46 6.58 6.69
C SER A 5 6.96 6.37 5.27
N ASN A 6 6.06 6.48 4.29
CA ASN A 6 6.49 6.61 2.91
C ASN A 6 7.22 7.95 2.75
N THR A 7 8.35 7.91 2.07
CA THR A 7 9.13 9.09 1.67
C THR A 7 9.42 8.99 0.17
N ASN A 8 10.08 10.00 -0.40
CA ASN A 8 10.55 9.90 -1.78
C ASN A 8 11.57 8.76 -2.00
N ALA A 9 12.19 8.23 -0.95
CA ALA A 9 13.28 7.24 -1.05
C ALA A 9 12.88 5.80 -0.68
N THR A 10 11.76 5.62 -0.01
CA THR A 10 11.32 4.32 0.51
C THR A 10 9.84 4.37 0.84
N GLY A 11 9.14 3.26 0.63
CA GLY A 11 7.76 3.13 1.05
C GLY A 11 7.20 1.73 0.89
N TRP A 12 5.95 1.61 1.30
CA TRP A 12 5.19 0.37 1.27
C TRP A 12 4.02 0.46 0.29
N ALA A 13 3.65 -0.67 -0.29
CA ALA A 13 2.45 -0.79 -1.10
C ALA A 13 1.84 -2.19 -0.95
N PRO A 14 0.52 -2.35 -1.06
CA PRO A 14 -0.10 -3.66 -1.02
C PRO A 14 0.29 -4.48 -2.26
N TRP A 15 0.64 -5.74 -2.06
CA TRP A 15 0.86 -6.70 -3.14
C TRP A 15 -0.44 -7.47 -3.41
N VAL A 16 -1.27 -6.89 -4.28
CA VAL A 16 -2.55 -7.49 -4.69
C VAL A 16 -2.43 -8.01 -6.11
N VAL A 17 -2.97 -9.19 -6.37
CA VAL A 17 -3.08 -9.76 -7.72
C VAL A 17 -4.52 -10.11 -8.07
N ASP A 18 -4.86 -10.04 -9.36
CA ASP A 18 -6.11 -10.56 -9.91
C ASP A 18 -6.09 -12.10 -10.05
N ALA A 19 -7.19 -12.68 -10.54
CA ALA A 19 -7.32 -14.12 -10.78
C ALA A 19 -6.31 -14.69 -11.79
N ASN A 20 -5.75 -13.86 -12.67
CA ASN A 20 -4.73 -14.25 -13.65
C ASN A 20 -3.30 -14.07 -13.10
N GLY A 21 -3.15 -13.53 -11.89
CA GLY A 21 -1.86 -13.24 -11.27
C GLY A 21 -1.28 -11.88 -11.64
N ASN A 22 -2.01 -11.02 -12.36
CA ASN A 22 -1.55 -9.67 -12.67
C ASN A 22 -1.60 -8.79 -11.43
N VAL A 23 -0.57 -7.96 -11.22
CA VAL A 23 -0.54 -7.02 -10.11
C VAL A 23 -1.55 -5.91 -10.33
N VAL A 24 -2.34 -5.61 -9.29
CA VAL A 24 -3.27 -4.48 -9.27
C VAL A 24 -2.56 -3.28 -8.65
N PRO A 25 -2.37 -2.17 -9.38
CA PRO A 25 -1.69 -0.99 -8.85
C PRO A 25 -2.61 -0.22 -7.90
N PHE A 26 -2.25 -0.16 -6.63
CA PHE A 26 -2.94 0.67 -5.64
C PHE A 26 -2.31 2.06 -5.58
N LYS A 27 -3.15 3.09 -5.50
CA LYS A 27 -2.75 4.46 -5.23
C LYS A 27 -2.77 4.69 -3.72
N ASN A 28 -1.85 5.50 -3.25
CA ASN A 28 -1.84 5.98 -1.88
C ASN A 28 -2.62 7.32 -1.77
N PHE A 29 -3.30 7.52 -0.64
CA PHE A 29 -3.88 8.79 -0.21
C PHE A 29 -3.43 9.10 1.23
N ASP A 30 -2.31 9.81 1.36
CA ASP A 30 -1.68 10.15 2.65
C ASP A 30 -2.21 11.46 3.29
N ALA A 31 -3.36 11.98 2.83
CA ALA A 31 -3.90 13.26 3.30
C ALA A 31 -4.94 13.15 4.45
N GLU A 32 -5.19 11.94 5.00
CA GLU A 32 -6.25 11.71 6.00
C GLU A 32 -5.70 11.43 7.40
N SER A 33 -5.82 12.40 8.31
CA SER A 33 -5.33 12.29 9.70
C SER A 33 -5.89 11.12 10.54
N ARG A 34 -7.03 10.52 10.16
CA ARG A 34 -7.66 9.42 10.90
C ARG A 34 -7.13 8.03 10.52
N LEU A 35 -6.30 7.96 9.49
CA LEU A 35 -5.67 6.76 8.95
C LEU A 35 -4.17 7.00 8.81
N ASP A 36 -3.32 6.03 9.14
CA ASP A 36 -1.87 6.18 8.94
C ASP A 36 -1.52 6.25 7.44
N SER A 37 -2.16 5.39 6.64
CA SER A 37 -2.11 5.42 5.18
C SER A 37 -3.39 4.82 4.61
N PHE A 38 -3.89 5.34 3.49
CA PHE A 38 -5.01 4.75 2.77
C PHE A 38 -4.59 4.35 1.35
N TYR A 39 -4.74 3.08 1.02
CA TYR A 39 -4.47 2.58 -0.32
C TYR A 39 -5.77 2.16 -1.01
N PHE A 40 -5.94 2.56 -2.27
CA PHE A 40 -7.12 2.23 -3.05
C PHE A 40 -6.76 1.98 -4.52
N ALA A 41 -7.54 1.12 -5.18
CA ALA A 41 -7.46 0.89 -6.62
C ALA A 41 -8.86 1.08 -7.21
N GLU A 42 -8.96 1.89 -8.26
CA GLU A 42 -10.24 2.28 -8.85
C GLU A 42 -10.44 1.75 -10.27
N ASN A 43 -11.70 1.65 -10.68
CA ASN A 43 -12.10 1.15 -12.01
C ASN A 43 -11.53 -0.26 -12.33
N VAL A 44 -11.32 -1.06 -11.29
CA VAL A 44 -10.89 -2.46 -11.43
C VAL A 44 -12.08 -3.35 -11.82
N PRO A 45 -11.90 -4.35 -12.71
CA PRO A 45 -12.98 -5.27 -13.10
C PRO A 45 -13.55 -6.06 -11.93
N ALA A 46 -14.81 -6.49 -12.01
CA ALA A 46 -15.32 -7.51 -11.09
C ALA A 46 -14.55 -8.82 -11.23
N GLY A 47 -14.34 -9.53 -10.12
CA GLY A 47 -13.56 -10.76 -10.10
C GLY A 47 -12.96 -11.08 -8.74
N GLU A 48 -12.13 -12.12 -8.72
CA GLU A 48 -11.38 -12.51 -7.53
C GLU A 48 -10.02 -11.79 -7.49
N TYR A 49 -9.67 -11.33 -6.30
CA TYR A 49 -8.41 -10.67 -6.00
C TYR A 49 -7.77 -11.28 -4.76
N THR A 50 -6.45 -11.34 -4.73
CA THR A 50 -5.69 -11.89 -3.60
C THR A 50 -4.66 -10.87 -3.12
N LEU A 51 -4.77 -10.45 -1.86
CA LEU A 51 -3.68 -9.77 -1.16
C LEU A 51 -2.67 -10.84 -0.72
N LYS A 52 -1.51 -10.83 -1.38
CA LYS A 52 -0.41 -11.77 -1.09
C LYS A 52 0.51 -11.28 0.03
N GLY A 53 0.58 -9.97 0.24
CA GLY A 53 1.63 -9.37 1.05
C GLY A 53 1.73 -7.87 0.86
N PHE A 54 2.90 -7.34 1.14
CA PHE A 54 3.25 -5.95 0.90
C PHE A 54 4.59 -5.89 0.18
N TYR A 55 4.68 -4.98 -0.78
CA TYR A 55 5.95 -4.56 -1.31
C TYR A 55 6.55 -3.51 -0.40
N HIS A 56 7.83 -3.65 -0.11
CA HIS A 56 8.66 -2.54 0.29
C HIS A 56 9.51 -2.15 -0.92
N VAL A 57 9.37 -0.90 -1.36
CA VAL A 57 10.15 -0.39 -2.49
C VAL A 57 11.04 0.73 -1.98
N TYR A 58 12.33 0.66 -2.30
CA TYR A 58 13.30 1.66 -1.92
C TYR A 58 14.22 2.02 -3.07
N ILE A 59 14.92 3.13 -2.89
CA ILE A 59 15.87 3.67 -3.85
C ILE A 59 17.26 3.15 -3.52
N ASP A 60 17.86 2.45 -4.47
CA ASP A 60 19.27 2.07 -4.50
C ASP A 60 20.02 3.14 -5.30
N TYR A 61 20.71 4.03 -4.59
CA TYR A 61 21.36 5.20 -5.20
C TYR A 61 22.50 4.83 -6.14
N SER A 62 23.09 3.64 -6.02
CA SER A 62 24.12 3.14 -6.95
C SER A 62 23.59 2.93 -8.37
N LYS A 63 22.26 2.84 -8.53
CA LYS A 63 21.56 2.62 -9.81
C LYS A 63 20.91 3.88 -10.36
N SER A 64 21.00 5.01 -9.65
CA SER A 64 20.45 6.28 -10.10
C SER A 64 21.49 7.01 -10.97
N ASN A 65 21.02 7.74 -11.98
CA ASN A 65 21.91 8.56 -12.78
C ASN A 65 22.31 9.84 -12.03
N ASP A 66 23.48 10.40 -12.33
CA ASP A 66 23.91 11.68 -11.75
C ASP A 66 22.86 12.79 -12.02
N GLY A 67 22.39 13.42 -10.94
CA GLY A 67 21.41 14.51 -11.00
C GLY A 67 19.95 14.05 -11.16
N GLU A 68 19.67 12.74 -11.16
CA GLU A 68 18.31 12.22 -11.19
C GLU A 68 17.60 12.47 -9.86
N VAL A 69 16.44 13.12 -9.92
CA VAL A 69 15.58 13.28 -8.75
C VAL A 69 14.80 11.99 -8.57
N ALA A 70 15.32 11.16 -7.68
CA ALA A 70 14.76 9.86 -7.40
C ALA A 70 13.37 9.99 -6.73
N SER A 71 12.40 9.22 -7.21
CA SER A 71 10.99 9.27 -6.76
C SER A 71 10.51 7.91 -6.31
N TYR A 72 9.61 7.87 -5.33
CA TYR A 72 8.97 6.64 -4.91
C TYR A 72 7.81 6.28 -5.85
N GLY A 73 7.81 5.05 -6.36
CA GLY A 73 6.82 4.54 -7.31
C GLY A 73 6.72 3.01 -7.22
N PRO A 74 5.90 2.45 -6.32
CA PRO A 74 5.95 1.01 -5.99
C PRO A 74 5.57 0.08 -7.14
N PHE A 75 4.88 0.62 -8.15
CA PHE A 75 4.46 -0.08 -9.36
C PHE A 75 5.16 0.43 -10.62
N GLU A 76 6.08 1.39 -10.47
CA GLU A 76 6.93 1.88 -11.56
C GLU A 76 8.16 0.97 -11.71
N ASN A 77 8.79 1.03 -12.89
CA ASN A 77 9.98 0.25 -13.21
C ASN A 77 11.21 1.17 -13.38
N TYR A 78 11.43 2.08 -12.43
CA TYR A 78 12.63 2.90 -12.47
C TYR A 78 13.88 2.04 -12.17
N PRO A 79 15.02 2.27 -12.86
CA PRO A 79 16.23 1.46 -12.68
C PRO A 79 16.76 1.41 -11.24
N TYR A 80 16.53 2.49 -10.48
CA TYR A 80 16.96 2.64 -9.09
C TYR A 80 15.99 2.06 -8.07
N HIS A 81 14.83 1.55 -8.48
CA HIS A 81 13.91 0.89 -7.57
C HIS A 81 14.33 -0.54 -7.28
N VAL A 82 14.46 -0.84 -5.99
CA VAL A 82 14.56 -2.21 -5.51
C VAL A 82 13.29 -2.55 -4.76
N LYS A 83 12.66 -3.66 -5.17
CA LYS A 83 11.42 -4.18 -4.60
C LYS A 83 11.72 -5.42 -3.76
N GLN A 84 11.33 -5.37 -2.49
CA GLN A 84 11.31 -6.52 -1.59
C GLN A 84 9.86 -6.96 -1.39
N GLU A 85 9.62 -8.26 -1.49
CA GLU A 85 8.28 -8.85 -1.35
C GLU A 85 8.14 -9.47 0.04
N PHE A 86 7.21 -8.95 0.84
CA PHE A 86 6.90 -9.46 2.16
C PHE A 86 5.53 -10.14 2.16
N ALA A 87 5.53 -11.46 2.04
CA ALA A 87 4.30 -12.25 1.97
C ALA A 87 3.55 -12.29 3.32
N LEU A 88 2.22 -12.30 3.24
CA LEU A 88 1.37 -12.70 4.36
C LEU A 88 1.54 -14.20 4.61
N ALA A 89 1.54 -14.61 5.88
CA ALA A 89 1.48 -16.02 6.24
C ALA A 89 0.24 -16.72 5.64
N GLN A 90 -0.86 -15.99 5.53
CA GLN A 90 -2.08 -16.43 4.85
C GLN A 90 -2.56 -15.33 3.89
N PRO A 91 -2.47 -15.54 2.57
CA PRO A 91 -3.03 -14.62 1.60
C PRO A 91 -4.54 -14.44 1.78
N VAL A 92 -5.02 -13.22 1.61
CA VAL A 92 -6.43 -12.88 1.79
C VAL A 92 -7.10 -12.78 0.43
N LYS A 93 -8.17 -13.55 0.22
CA LYS A 93 -8.97 -13.52 -1.01
C LYS A 93 -10.20 -12.65 -0.83
N LEU A 94 -10.58 -11.98 -1.90
CA LEU A 94 -11.75 -11.12 -1.96
C LEU A 94 -12.40 -11.23 -3.33
N THR A 95 -13.72 -11.33 -3.37
CA THR A 95 -14.50 -11.22 -4.60
C THR A 95 -15.08 -9.82 -4.70
N LEU A 96 -14.69 -9.08 -5.73
CA LEU A 96 -15.25 -7.78 -6.07
C LEU A 96 -16.42 -7.98 -7.05
N LYS A 97 -17.59 -7.45 -6.72
CA LYS A 97 -18.73 -7.42 -7.63
C LYS A 97 -18.75 -6.15 -8.47
N ASN A 98 -19.51 -6.19 -9.57
CA ASN A 98 -19.70 -5.02 -10.43
C ASN A 98 -20.30 -3.86 -9.64
N ALA A 99 -19.68 -2.68 -9.79
CA ALA A 99 -20.11 -1.45 -9.16
C ALA A 99 -20.21 -1.50 -7.61
N GLU A 100 -19.40 -2.34 -6.96
CA GLU A 100 -19.26 -2.37 -5.50
C GLU A 100 -17.88 -1.88 -5.06
N ILE A 101 -17.78 -1.54 -3.77
CA ILE A 101 -16.50 -1.30 -3.08
C ILE A 101 -16.24 -2.46 -2.14
N ALA A 102 -15.00 -2.92 -2.11
CA ALA A 102 -14.56 -3.99 -1.24
C ALA A 102 -13.21 -3.61 -0.61
N THR A 103 -12.86 -4.23 0.51
CA THR A 103 -11.62 -3.92 1.23
C THR A 103 -10.94 -5.20 1.69
N PHE A 104 -9.61 -5.21 1.62
CA PHE A 104 -8.77 -6.24 2.21
C PHE A 104 -8.58 -6.07 3.73
N GLY A 105 -9.14 -5.02 4.31
CA GLY A 105 -9.08 -4.72 5.73
C GLY A 105 -7.96 -3.76 6.10
N ARG A 106 -7.42 -3.92 7.30
CA ARG A 106 -6.36 -3.07 7.85
C ARG A 106 -5.17 -3.92 8.26
N TYR A 107 -3.97 -3.45 7.93
CA TYR A 107 -2.72 -4.13 8.26
C TYR A 107 -1.73 -3.17 8.89
N TYR A 108 -0.93 -3.73 9.76
CA TYR A 108 0.23 -3.13 10.37
C TYR A 108 1.45 -3.91 9.91
N VAL A 109 2.33 -3.21 9.20
CA VAL A 109 3.67 -3.71 8.93
C VAL A 109 4.60 -3.07 9.96
N GLU A 110 5.57 -3.82 10.44
CA GLU A 110 6.63 -3.34 11.31
C GLU A 110 7.94 -3.93 10.83
N GLY A 111 9.04 -3.23 11.06
CA GLY A 111 10.38 -3.77 10.82
C GLY A 111 11.45 -2.71 11.01
N GLN A 112 12.69 -3.07 10.65
CA GLN A 112 13.84 -2.17 10.71
C GLN A 112 14.52 -2.08 9.36
N TRP A 113 14.86 -0.86 8.94
CA TRP A 113 15.80 -0.64 7.84
C TRP A 113 17.19 -1.16 8.21
N ARG A 114 18.01 -1.50 7.20
CA ARG A 114 19.42 -1.88 7.40
C ARG A 114 20.21 -0.78 8.10
N GLU A 115 20.08 0.45 7.64
CA GLU A 115 20.72 1.62 8.26
C GLU A 115 19.76 2.81 8.43
N GLY A 116 18.84 3.02 7.48
CA GLY A 116 17.83 4.07 7.53
C GLY A 116 18.39 5.48 7.32
N LEU A 117 17.81 6.45 8.02
CA LEU A 117 18.08 7.89 7.85
C LEU A 117 19.55 8.28 8.04
N ALA A 118 20.25 7.65 8.99
CA ALA A 118 21.65 7.91 9.27
C ALA A 118 22.59 7.03 8.43
N GLY A 119 22.03 6.19 7.56
CA GLY A 119 22.78 5.27 6.73
C GLY A 119 23.54 5.96 5.60
N THR A 120 24.67 5.36 5.25
CA THR A 120 25.60 5.84 4.23
C THR A 120 25.70 4.92 3.03
N THR A 121 25.15 3.70 3.10
CA THR A 121 25.13 2.76 1.98
C THR A 121 23.96 3.01 1.03
N ASP A 122 24.12 2.58 -0.22
CA ASP A 122 23.08 2.71 -1.26
C ASP A 122 21.81 1.90 -0.92
N ASP A 123 21.96 0.82 -0.15
CA ASP A 123 20.87 -0.05 0.31
C ASP A 123 20.39 0.26 1.74
N ARG A 124 20.76 1.42 2.29
CA ARG A 124 20.39 1.84 3.66
C ARG A 124 18.91 1.69 3.99
N TRP A 125 18.07 1.87 2.97
CA TRP A 125 16.61 1.80 3.07
C TRP A 125 16.06 0.38 2.98
N ALA A 126 16.85 -0.61 2.60
CA ALA A 126 16.39 -2.00 2.54
C ALA A 126 15.87 -2.45 3.90
N MET A 127 14.77 -3.18 3.91
CA MET A 127 14.24 -3.77 5.14
C MET A 127 15.06 -5.00 5.52
N ASN A 128 15.38 -5.11 6.80
CA ASN A 128 15.89 -6.35 7.37
C ASN A 128 14.74 -7.35 7.48
N GLU A 129 14.73 -8.34 6.58
CA GLU A 129 13.63 -9.28 6.41
C GLU A 129 13.29 -10.04 7.68
N ALA A 130 14.30 -10.41 8.48
CA ALA A 130 14.12 -11.14 9.73
C ALA A 130 13.38 -10.32 10.81
N THR A 131 13.30 -9.00 10.64
CA THR A 131 12.61 -8.10 11.57
C THR A 131 11.20 -7.77 11.12
N VAL A 132 10.83 -8.10 9.88
CA VAL A 132 9.54 -7.71 9.32
C VAL A 132 8.44 -8.55 9.94
N LYS A 133 7.44 -7.86 10.51
CA LYS A 133 6.23 -8.46 11.04
C LYS A 133 5.03 -7.80 10.39
N ILE A 134 4.12 -8.63 9.86
CA ILE A 134 2.85 -8.18 9.30
C ILE A 134 1.72 -8.75 10.15
N THR A 135 0.87 -7.88 10.66
CA THR A 135 -0.37 -8.24 11.35
C THR A 135 -1.53 -7.49 10.73
N GLY A 136 -2.75 -7.98 10.87
CA GLY A 136 -3.90 -7.29 10.32
C GLY A 136 -5.22 -7.94 10.65
N ASP A 137 -6.27 -7.24 10.27
CA ASP A 137 -7.66 -7.66 10.36
C ASP A 137 -8.32 -7.44 8.99
N ALA A 138 -8.58 -8.54 8.29
CA ALA A 138 -9.21 -8.53 6.97
C ALA A 138 -10.69 -8.12 7.01
N ALA A 139 -11.33 -8.22 8.18
CA ALA A 139 -12.72 -7.81 8.36
C ALA A 139 -12.85 -6.31 8.68
N ASP A 140 -11.75 -5.61 8.97
CA ASP A 140 -11.79 -4.20 9.37
C ASP A 140 -12.30 -3.29 8.24
N LYS A 141 -13.43 -2.62 8.49
CA LYS A 141 -14.06 -1.69 7.55
C LYS A 141 -13.80 -0.20 7.87
N LYS A 142 -12.90 0.12 8.81
CA LYS A 142 -12.64 1.51 9.25
C LYS A 142 -12.32 2.44 8.07
N ALA A 143 -11.48 1.99 7.15
CA ALA A 143 -11.10 2.79 5.99
C ALA A 143 -12.32 3.14 5.11
N LEU A 144 -13.25 2.21 4.93
CA LEU A 144 -14.50 2.46 4.20
C LEU A 144 -15.42 3.45 4.94
N ARG A 145 -15.52 3.34 6.28
CA ARG A 145 -16.29 4.30 7.10
C ARG A 145 -15.70 5.70 7.07
N VAL A 146 -14.38 5.82 7.02
CA VAL A 146 -13.69 7.11 6.91
C VAL A 146 -13.88 7.70 5.52
N ALA A 147 -13.74 6.89 4.46
CA ALA A 147 -13.91 7.34 3.07
C ALA A 147 -15.33 7.89 2.79
N LYS A 148 -16.35 7.40 3.50
CA LYS A 148 -17.73 7.94 3.45
C LYS A 148 -17.83 9.45 3.76
N ASN A 149 -16.89 9.99 4.52
CA ASN A 149 -16.88 11.40 4.90
C ASN A 149 -16.22 12.31 3.85
N TRP A 150 -15.70 11.74 2.77
CA TRP A 150 -15.07 12.51 1.70
C TRP A 150 -16.10 12.90 0.64
N ALA A 151 -16.19 14.20 0.36
CA ALA A 151 -17.20 14.78 -0.53
C ALA A 151 -16.61 15.34 -1.84
N THR A 152 -15.36 15.00 -2.19
CA THR A 152 -14.83 15.42 -3.50
C THR A 152 -15.62 14.71 -4.61
N PRO A 153 -15.76 15.30 -5.81
CA PRO A 153 -16.54 14.70 -6.90
C PRO A 153 -16.12 13.26 -7.22
N ALA A 154 -14.82 12.97 -7.23
CA ALA A 154 -14.30 11.61 -7.47
C ALA A 154 -14.72 10.59 -6.40
N TRP A 155 -14.78 11.00 -5.12
CA TRP A 155 -15.18 10.14 -4.01
C TRP A 155 -16.69 10.03 -3.83
N SER A 156 -17.46 11.03 -4.25
CA SER A 156 -18.92 11.04 -4.12
C SER A 156 -19.57 9.86 -4.85
N ASP A 157 -19.16 9.60 -6.10
CA ASP A 157 -19.69 8.48 -6.89
C ASP A 157 -19.34 7.13 -6.27
N TRP A 158 -18.11 7.02 -5.77
CA TRP A 158 -17.65 5.86 -5.00
C TRP A 158 -18.48 5.65 -3.74
N ASN A 159 -18.74 6.72 -3.01
CA ASN A 159 -19.49 6.67 -1.76
C ASN A 159 -20.92 6.20 -1.95
N THR A 160 -21.55 6.41 -3.11
CA THR A 160 -22.88 5.82 -3.37
C THR A 160 -22.88 4.29 -3.33
N ARG A 161 -21.73 3.66 -3.60
CA ARG A 161 -21.53 2.19 -3.69
C ARG A 161 -20.89 1.60 -2.44
N ASN A 162 -20.43 2.43 -1.51
CA ASN A 162 -19.86 2.00 -0.24
C ASN A 162 -20.99 1.56 0.71
N PRO A 163 -21.01 0.31 1.19
CA PRO A 163 -22.11 -0.20 2.03
C PRO A 163 -22.04 0.27 3.49
N GLU A 164 -20.92 0.85 3.93
CA GLU A 164 -20.71 1.24 5.31
C GLU A 164 -21.42 2.55 5.71
N THR A 165 -21.56 2.80 7.01
CA THR A 165 -21.97 4.10 7.55
C THR A 165 -20.75 4.99 7.83
N ALA A 166 -20.95 6.31 7.81
CA ALA A 166 -19.91 7.29 8.15
C ALA A 166 -19.40 7.10 9.59
N ALA A 167 -18.09 7.25 9.80
CA ALA A 167 -17.41 6.96 11.08
C ALA A 167 -17.76 7.93 12.25
N ASP A 168 -18.39 9.06 11.95
CA ASP A 168 -18.74 10.17 12.84
C ASP A 168 -20.25 10.27 13.12
N LYS A 169 -21.00 9.23 12.76
CA LYS A 169 -22.40 9.06 13.15
C LYS A 169 -22.56 8.22 14.40
#